data_AF-A0ABD0YAP5-F1
#
_entry.id   AF-A0ABD0YAP5-F1
#
_cell.length_a   1.000
_cell.length_b   1.000
_cell.length_c   1.000
_cell.angle_alpha   90.00
_cell.angle_beta   90.00
_cell.angle_gamma   90.00
#
_symmetry.space_group_name_H-M   'P 1'
#
loop_
_entity.id
_entity.type
_entity.pdbx_description
1 polymer ?
#
loop_
_entity_poly.entity_id
_entity_poly.type
_entity_poly.pdbx_seq_one_letter_code
_entity_poly.pdbx_strand_id
1 'polypeptide(L)'
;MDDLVKDLWVLSYTVEKLKERLDIIRVMKLSPIKPWMLRCTETTLHRTWLNREENRAAMAPLTSSKEYLCQRLDMTDWEAAAFAARHPPVMRVQVSKLKEILDFLMAEGFTQKQIYNTPRILCHSLVTIKHRLDILRERKYEPYTLSVICKSEKNFNEFLLKLTTNSFTPSHGD
;
A
#
# COMPACT_ATOMS: atom_id res chain seq x y z
N MET A 1 -24.93 -2.08 14.03
CA MET A 1 -26.30 -1.84 13.51
C MET A 1 -26.29 -0.91 12.29
N ASP A 2 -25.42 0.11 12.28
CA ASP A 2 -25.32 1.13 11.22
C ASP A 2 -24.96 0.57 9.81
N ASP A 3 -24.08 -0.44 9.71
CA ASP A 3 -23.66 -1.00 8.41
C ASP A 3 -24.79 -1.71 7.63
N LEU A 4 -25.77 -2.31 8.32
CA LEU A 4 -26.90 -2.98 7.67
C LEU A 4 -27.88 -1.96 7.08
N VAL A 5 -28.09 -0.85 7.78
CA VAL A 5 -28.91 0.28 7.32
C VAL A 5 -28.31 0.92 6.07
N LYS A 6 -26.98 0.90 5.94
CA LYS A 6 -26.26 1.41 4.76
C LYS A 6 -26.31 0.47 3.55
N ASP A 7 -26.77 -0.77 3.72
CA ASP A 7 -26.80 -1.78 2.65
C ASP A 7 -28.12 -2.59 2.67
N LEU A 8 -29.25 -1.87 2.61
CA LEU A 8 -30.60 -2.45 2.60
C LEU A 8 -30.86 -3.38 1.41
N TRP A 9 -30.03 -3.31 0.37
CA TRP A 9 -30.10 -4.20 -0.79
C TRP A 9 -29.93 -5.67 -0.42
N VAL A 10 -29.30 -5.98 0.73
CA VAL A 10 -29.23 -7.35 1.24
C VAL A 10 -30.61 -7.96 1.48
N LEU A 11 -31.63 -7.14 1.76
CA LEU A 11 -33.02 -7.59 2.00
C LEU A 11 -33.73 -8.08 0.72
N SER A 12 -33.18 -7.79 -0.45
CA SER A 12 -33.71 -8.29 -1.73
C SER A 12 -33.38 -9.77 -1.99
N TYR A 13 -32.48 -10.35 -1.19
CA TYR A 13 -32.05 -11.75 -1.33
C TYR A 13 -32.90 -12.66 -0.46
N THR A 14 -33.21 -13.85 -0.98
CA THR A 14 -33.85 -14.93 -0.24
C THR A 14 -32.98 -15.37 0.94
N VAL A 15 -33.62 -15.79 2.04
CA VAL A 15 -32.94 -16.26 3.25
C VAL A 15 -31.99 -17.42 2.94
N GLU A 16 -32.36 -18.31 2.03
CA GLU A 16 -31.60 -19.49 1.61
C GLU A 16 -30.25 -19.08 0.99
N LYS A 17 -30.28 -18.19 -0.02
CA LYS A 17 -29.07 -17.63 -0.64
C LYS A 17 -28.16 -16.91 0.36
N LEU A 18 -28.73 -16.17 1.31
CA LEU A 18 -27.95 -15.51 2.35
C LEU A 18 -27.28 -16.53 3.29
N LYS A 19 -27.96 -17.62 3.63
CA LYS A 19 -27.38 -18.71 4.44
C LYS A 19 -26.23 -19.40 3.72
N GLU A 20 -26.42 -19.78 2.46
CA GLU A 20 -25.36 -20.38 1.63
C GLU A 20 -24.11 -19.48 1.60
N ARG A 21 -24.32 -18.17 1.40
CA ARG A 21 -23.25 -17.19 1.38
C ARG A 21 -22.56 -17.05 2.74
N LEU A 22 -23.31 -17.05 3.83
CA LEU A 22 -22.77 -17.01 5.20
C LEU A 22 -21.90 -18.22 5.49
N ASP A 23 -22.30 -19.41 5.04
CA ASP A 23 -21.54 -20.64 5.27
C ASP A 23 -20.19 -20.61 4.53
N ILE A 24 -20.15 -20.09 3.30
CA ILE A 24 -18.88 -19.85 2.58
C ILE A 24 -17.97 -18.89 3.36
N ILE A 25 -18.51 -17.75 3.82
CA ILE A 25 -17.76 -16.72 4.56
C ILE A 25 -17.20 -17.29 5.88
N ARG A 26 -17.96 -18.16 6.56
CA ARG A 26 -17.55 -18.85 7.79
C ARG A 26 -16.40 -19.82 7.54
N VAL A 27 -16.48 -20.62 6.48
CA VAL A 27 -15.39 -21.54 6.07
C VAL A 27 -14.12 -20.74 5.76
N MET A 28 -14.24 -19.60 5.08
CA MET A 28 -13.13 -18.69 4.80
C MET A 28 -12.62 -17.91 6.04
N LYS A 29 -13.25 -18.09 7.20
CA LYS A 29 -12.92 -17.41 8.48
C LYS A 29 -12.87 -15.88 8.34
N LEU A 30 -13.71 -15.31 7.48
CA LEU A 30 -13.78 -13.86 7.28
C LEU A 30 -14.56 -13.20 8.42
N SER A 31 -13.85 -12.43 9.25
CA SER A 31 -14.43 -11.64 10.34
C SER A 31 -13.89 -10.20 10.35
N PRO A 32 -14.68 -9.18 10.74
CA PRO A 32 -16.14 -9.22 10.92
C PRO A 32 -16.86 -9.37 9.57
N ILE A 33 -18.00 -10.06 9.58
CA ILE A 33 -18.87 -10.20 8.40
C ILE A 33 -19.54 -8.85 8.14
N LYS A 34 -19.45 -8.37 6.90
CA LYS A 34 -20.08 -7.12 6.46
C LYS A 34 -21.22 -7.40 5.47
N PRO A 35 -22.31 -6.60 5.47
CA PRO A 35 -23.44 -6.81 4.56
C PRO A 35 -23.06 -6.95 3.08
N TRP A 36 -22.13 -6.13 2.60
CA TRP A 36 -21.66 -6.20 1.22
C TRP A 36 -21.05 -7.57 0.84
N MET A 37 -20.47 -8.31 1.80
CA MET A 37 -19.90 -9.65 1.56
C MET A 37 -20.99 -10.67 1.21
N LEU A 38 -22.21 -10.44 1.67
CA LEU A 38 -23.36 -11.30 1.40
C LEU A 38 -23.89 -11.16 -0.03
N ARG A 39 -23.49 -10.09 -0.74
CA ARG A 39 -24.03 -9.76 -2.07
C ARG A 39 -22.98 -9.51 -3.14
N CYS A 40 -21.70 -9.41 -2.77
CA CYS A 40 -20.62 -9.19 -3.74
C CYS A 40 -20.46 -10.40 -4.66
N THR A 41 -19.69 -10.27 -5.73
CA THR A 41 -19.34 -11.39 -6.61
C THR A 41 -18.39 -12.37 -5.90
N GLU A 42 -18.34 -13.62 -6.35
CA GLU A 42 -17.36 -14.60 -5.85
C GLU A 42 -15.91 -14.11 -5.99
N THR A 43 -15.61 -13.48 -7.13
CA THR A 43 -14.29 -12.89 -7.39
C THR A 43 -13.92 -11.81 -6.36
N THR A 44 -14.88 -10.99 -5.93
CA THR A 44 -14.67 -9.94 -4.92
C THR A 44 -14.47 -10.54 -3.53
N LEU A 45 -15.27 -11.55 -3.19
CA LEU A 45 -15.16 -12.24 -1.90
C LEU A 45 -13.81 -12.96 -1.79
N HIS A 46 -13.46 -13.74 -2.80
CA HIS A 46 -12.19 -14.46 -2.87
C HIS A 46 -10.99 -13.50 -2.83
N ARG A 47 -11.03 -12.39 -3.58
CA ARG A 47 -9.98 -11.37 -3.52
C ARG A 47 -9.83 -10.77 -2.12
N THR A 48 -10.95 -10.50 -1.44
CA THR A 48 -10.93 -9.99 -0.06
C THR A 48 -10.26 -10.98 0.89
N TRP A 49 -10.59 -12.26 0.76
CA TRP A 49 -9.97 -13.33 1.54
C TRP A 49 -8.47 -13.42 1.26
N LEU A 50 -8.07 -13.50 -0.01
CA LEU A 50 -6.67 -13.57 -0.40
C LEU A 50 -5.86 -12.39 0.16
N ASN A 51 -6.36 -11.16 0.02
CA ASN A 51 -5.68 -9.97 0.54
C ASN A 51 -5.48 -10.03 2.06
N ARG A 52 -6.44 -10.59 2.82
CA ARG A 52 -6.30 -10.76 4.27
C ARG A 52 -5.28 -11.83 4.61
N GLU A 53 -5.25 -12.91 3.84
CA GLU A 53 -4.32 -14.02 4.02
C GLU A 53 -2.88 -13.59 3.75
N GLU A 54 -2.64 -12.93 2.62
CA GLU A 54 -1.35 -12.35 2.25
C GLU A 54 -0.90 -11.31 3.28
N ASN A 55 -1.81 -10.45 3.72
CA ASN A 55 -1.50 -9.44 4.74
C ASN A 55 -1.12 -10.08 6.09
N ARG A 56 -1.81 -11.15 6.50
CA ARG A 56 -1.49 -11.89 7.72
C ARG A 56 -0.14 -12.60 7.58
N ALA A 57 0.10 -13.27 6.46
CA ALA A 57 1.35 -13.96 6.18
C ALA A 57 2.53 -12.99 6.14
N ALA A 58 2.37 -11.80 5.54
CA ALA A 58 3.40 -10.78 5.49
C ALA A 58 3.69 -10.12 6.85
N MET A 59 2.70 -10.09 7.75
CA MET A 59 2.85 -9.52 9.08
C MET A 59 3.51 -10.50 10.05
N ALA A 60 3.29 -11.81 9.92
CA ALA A 60 3.85 -12.80 10.82
C ALA A 60 5.40 -12.80 10.81
N PRO A 61 6.08 -12.93 11.96
CA PRO A 61 5.53 -13.19 13.31
C PRO A 61 5.08 -11.92 14.08
N LEU A 62 5.15 -10.74 13.47
CA LEU A 62 4.82 -9.47 14.10
C LEU A 62 3.30 -9.29 14.23
N THR A 63 2.91 -8.39 15.12
CA THR A 63 1.49 -8.20 15.48
C THR A 63 0.91 -6.88 14.99
N SER A 64 1.77 -5.95 14.55
CA SER A 64 1.34 -4.64 14.06
C SER A 64 2.14 -4.14 12.86
N SER A 65 1.49 -3.34 12.01
CA SER A 65 2.18 -2.63 10.91
C SER A 65 3.29 -1.70 11.42
N LYS A 66 3.15 -1.19 12.65
CA LYS A 66 4.16 -0.35 13.32
C LYS A 66 5.43 -1.17 13.60
N GLU A 67 5.29 -2.33 14.24
CA GLU A 67 6.41 -3.26 14.47
C GLU A 67 7.06 -3.68 13.15
N TYR A 68 6.25 -3.99 12.15
CA TYR A 68 6.72 -4.36 10.83
C TYR A 68 7.60 -3.26 10.20
N LEU A 69 7.12 -2.03 10.17
CA LEU A 69 7.90 -0.91 9.63
C LEU A 69 9.12 -0.58 10.49
N CYS A 70 8.99 -0.66 11.81
CA CYS A 70 10.09 -0.46 12.75
C CYS A 70 11.27 -1.37 12.41
N GLN A 71 11.01 -2.68 12.30
CA GLN A 71 12.03 -3.67 11.97
C GLN A 71 12.55 -3.50 10.53
N ARG A 72 11.66 -3.29 9.54
CA ARG A 72 12.06 -3.25 8.13
C ARG A 72 12.84 -1.99 7.76
N LEU A 73 12.61 -0.88 8.45
CA LEU A 73 13.27 0.40 8.19
C LEU A 73 14.34 0.76 9.23
N ASP A 74 14.71 -0.20 10.09
CA ASP A 74 15.74 -0.04 11.13
C ASP A 74 15.48 1.17 12.04
N MET A 75 14.24 1.30 12.51
CA MET A 75 13.83 2.35 13.43
C MET A 75 13.96 1.88 14.88
N THR A 76 14.19 2.82 15.78
CA THR A 76 13.92 2.64 17.21
C THR A 76 12.41 2.70 17.51
N ASP A 77 11.99 2.20 18.67
CA ASP A 77 10.59 2.27 19.10
C ASP A 77 10.04 3.71 19.14
N TRP A 78 10.89 4.67 19.55
CA TRP A 78 10.53 6.08 19.58
C TRP A 78 10.35 6.63 18.15
N GLU A 79 11.26 6.33 17.23
CA GLU A 79 11.14 6.72 15.83
C GLU A 79 9.90 6.11 15.18
N ALA A 80 9.60 4.84 15.46
CA ALA A 80 8.41 4.16 14.95
C ALA A 80 7.12 4.82 15.46
N ALA A 81 7.07 5.22 16.73
CA ALA A 81 5.94 5.95 17.30
C ALA A 81 5.79 7.34 16.64
N ALA A 82 6.88 8.08 16.50
CA ALA A 82 6.89 9.39 15.83
C ALA A 82 6.49 9.28 14.35
N PHE A 83 6.99 8.25 13.66
CA PHE A 83 6.67 7.96 12.26
C PHE A 83 5.19 7.64 12.08
N ALA A 84 4.62 6.78 12.93
CA ALA A 84 3.20 6.43 12.88
C ALA A 84 2.30 7.67 13.11
N ALA A 85 2.69 8.55 14.05
CA ALA A 85 1.97 9.79 14.32
C ALA A 85 2.04 10.80 13.18
N ARG A 86 3.22 10.94 12.54
CA ARG A 86 3.45 11.88 11.42
C ARG A 86 2.88 11.38 10.09
N HIS A 87 2.81 10.06 9.91
CA HIS A 87 2.38 9.44 8.65
C HIS A 87 1.22 8.44 8.83
N PRO A 88 0.05 8.85 9.37
CA PRO A 88 -1.11 7.97 9.51
C PRO A 88 -1.58 7.28 8.21
N PRO A 89 -1.45 7.88 7.00
CA PRO A 89 -1.78 7.18 5.76
C PRO A 89 -0.95 5.91 5.54
N VAL A 90 0.34 5.90 5.93
CA VAL A 90 1.20 4.71 5.78
C VAL A 90 0.73 3.58 6.70
N MET A 91 0.29 3.92 7.92
CA MET A 91 -0.22 2.92 8.88
C MET A 91 -1.50 2.23 8.41
N ARG A 92 -2.24 2.82 7.46
CA ARG A 92 -3.45 2.23 6.86
C ARG A 92 -3.16 1.33 5.66
N VAL A 93 -1.91 1.30 5.18
CA VAL A 93 -1.51 0.44 4.07
C VAL A 93 -1.38 -1.00 4.58
N GLN A 94 -1.85 -1.96 3.79
CA GLN A 94 -1.68 -3.38 4.08
C GLN A 94 -0.18 -3.74 4.14
N VAL A 95 0.20 -4.53 5.14
CA VAL A 95 1.55 -5.04 5.34
C VAL A 95 2.04 -5.86 4.15
N SER A 96 1.18 -6.63 3.49
CA SER A 96 1.54 -7.34 2.24
C SER A 96 2.02 -6.37 1.17
N LYS A 97 1.28 -5.27 0.96
CA LYS A 97 1.67 -4.21 0.02
C LYS A 97 2.93 -3.46 0.48
N LEU A 98 3.07 -3.17 1.77
CA LEU A 98 4.29 -2.56 2.32
C LEU A 98 5.50 -3.47 2.04
N LYS A 99 5.36 -4.77 2.29
CA LYS A 99 6.39 -5.78 2.01
C LYS A 99 6.82 -5.73 0.55
N GLU A 100 5.87 -5.82 -0.38
CA GLU A 100 6.18 -5.77 -1.82
C GLU A 100 6.93 -4.49 -2.22
N ILE A 101 6.51 -3.33 -1.71
CA ILE A 101 7.15 -2.04 -2.01
C ILE A 101 8.56 -1.99 -1.41
N LEU A 102 8.72 -2.37 -0.15
CA LEU A 102 10.00 -2.34 0.55
C LEU A 102 11.01 -3.30 -0.08
N ASP A 103 10.59 -4.53 -0.35
CA ASP A 103 11.45 -5.54 -0.99
C ASP A 103 11.92 -5.06 -2.37
N PHE A 104 11.00 -4.49 -3.16
CA PHE A 104 11.33 -3.95 -4.47
C PHE A 104 12.30 -2.75 -4.38
N LEU A 105 12.01 -1.76 -3.53
CA LEU A 105 12.88 -0.58 -3.40
C LEU A 105 14.28 -0.95 -2.90
N MET A 106 14.39 -1.88 -1.94
CA MET A 106 15.69 -2.35 -1.45
C MET A 106 16.45 -3.15 -2.51
N ALA A 107 15.76 -3.95 -3.33
CA ALA A 107 16.37 -4.66 -4.45
C ALA A 107 16.86 -3.72 -5.56
N GLU A 108 16.20 -2.57 -5.76
CA GLU A 108 16.67 -1.48 -6.63
C GLU A 108 17.81 -0.66 -6.01
N GLY A 109 18.26 -0.99 -4.79
CA GLY A 109 19.40 -0.36 -4.12
C GLY A 109 19.06 0.85 -3.25
N PHE A 110 17.77 1.16 -3.02
CA PHE A 110 17.39 2.22 -2.09
C PHE A 110 17.58 1.77 -0.64
N THR A 111 18.25 2.63 0.14
CA THR A 111 18.48 2.38 1.57
C THR A 111 17.22 2.58 2.41
N GLN A 112 17.15 1.92 3.56
CA GLN A 112 16.10 2.12 4.57
C GLN A 112 15.92 3.61 4.90
N LYS A 113 17.03 4.35 5.04
CA LYS A 113 17.03 5.79 5.34
C LYS A 113 16.39 6.63 4.23
N GLN A 114 16.64 6.32 2.95
CA GLN A 114 15.98 7.02 1.84
C GLN A 114 14.46 6.78 1.81
N ILE A 115 14.04 5.56 2.12
CA ILE A 115 12.62 5.19 2.23
C ILE A 115 11.97 5.88 3.43
N TYR A 116 12.62 5.83 4.60
CA TYR A 116 12.20 6.52 5.81
C TYR A 116 12.03 8.03 5.58
N ASN A 117 12.95 8.66 4.88
CA ASN A 117 12.88 10.09 4.54
C ASN A 117 11.83 10.41 3.47
N THR A 118 11.28 9.40 2.79
CA THR A 118 10.19 9.58 1.80
C THR A 118 8.98 8.69 2.10
N PRO A 119 8.29 8.83 3.25
CA PRO A 119 7.23 7.91 3.69
C PRO A 119 6.07 7.75 2.70
N ARG A 120 5.79 8.81 1.93
CA ARG A 120 4.69 8.85 0.94
C ARG A 120 4.85 7.77 -0.12
N ILE A 121 6.07 7.30 -0.41
CA ILE A 121 6.31 6.25 -1.39
C ILE A 121 5.54 4.97 -1.06
N LEU A 122 5.39 4.66 0.23
CA LEU A 122 4.70 3.48 0.74
C LEU A 122 3.18 3.51 0.50
N CYS A 123 2.63 4.67 0.16
CA CYS A 123 1.22 4.83 -0.18
C CYS A 123 0.94 4.56 -1.67
N HIS A 124 1.95 4.69 -2.55
CA HIS A 124 1.78 4.47 -3.98
C HIS A 124 1.57 2.99 -4.32
N SER A 125 1.04 2.68 -5.51
CA SER A 125 1.00 1.30 -5.98
C SER A 125 2.39 0.90 -6.47
N LEU A 126 2.75 -0.38 -6.33
CA LEU A 126 4.01 -0.91 -6.86
C LEU A 126 4.12 -0.66 -8.38
N VAL A 127 2.99 -0.76 -9.10
CA VAL A 127 2.91 -0.47 -10.54
C VAL A 127 3.34 0.97 -10.85
N THR A 128 2.84 1.96 -10.10
CA THR A 128 3.23 3.35 -10.30
C THR A 128 4.71 3.58 -9.98
N ILE A 129 5.24 2.95 -8.92
CA ILE A 129 6.65 3.07 -8.55
C ILE A 129 7.54 2.51 -9.67
N LYS A 130 7.28 1.27 -10.11
CA LYS A 130 8.01 0.61 -11.20
C LYS A 130 8.00 1.45 -12.48
N HIS A 131 6.80 1.81 -12.93
CA HIS A 131 6.63 2.59 -14.16
C HIS A 131 7.43 3.91 -14.13
N ARG A 132 7.41 4.62 -13.00
CA ARG A 132 8.14 5.88 -12.87
C ARG A 132 9.65 5.68 -12.80
N LEU A 133 10.13 4.63 -12.13
CA LEU A 133 11.55 4.30 -12.12
C LEU A 133 12.05 3.92 -13.51
N ASP A 134 11.26 3.14 -14.27
CA ASP A 134 11.61 2.76 -15.64
C ASP A 134 11.75 4.00 -16.54
N ILE A 135 10.81 4.95 -16.45
CA ILE A 135 10.88 6.23 -17.19
C ILE A 135 12.13 7.04 -16.82
N LEU A 136 12.51 7.06 -15.53
CA LEU A 136 13.72 7.78 -15.09
C LEU A 136 14.98 7.08 -15.59
N ARG A 137 15.00 5.75 -15.58
CA ARG A 137 16.11 4.92 -16.08
C ARG A 137 16.33 5.10 -17.59
N GLU A 138 15.25 5.15 -18.37
CA GLU A 138 15.31 5.45 -19.82
C GLU A 138 15.94 6.83 -20.09
N ARG A 139 15.75 7.79 -19.18
CA ARG A 139 16.40 9.11 -19.25
C ARG A 139 17.74 9.20 -18.52
N LYS A 140 18.31 8.06 -18.13
CA LYS A 140 19.60 7.96 -17.41
C LYS A 140 19.65 8.82 -16.15
N TYR A 141 18.50 8.99 -15.49
CA TYR A 141 18.40 9.74 -14.25
C TYR A 141 18.27 8.78 -13.07
N GLU A 142 19.22 8.87 -12.14
CA GLU A 142 19.21 8.13 -10.89
C GLU A 142 18.75 9.04 -9.75
N PRO A 143 17.54 8.84 -9.20
CA PRO A 143 17.03 9.69 -8.14
C PRO A 143 17.77 9.45 -6.82
N TYR A 144 18.44 10.48 -6.29
CA TYR A 144 19.00 10.44 -4.93
C TYR A 144 17.90 10.31 -3.85
N THR A 145 16.71 10.85 -4.11
CA THR A 145 15.54 10.73 -3.23
C THR A 145 14.32 10.18 -3.97
N LEU A 146 13.48 9.42 -3.27
CA LEU A 146 12.23 8.87 -3.82
C LEU A 146 11.12 9.94 -4.00
N SER A 147 11.40 11.20 -3.64
CA SER A 147 10.43 12.30 -3.66
C SER A 147 9.88 12.56 -5.08
N VAL A 148 10.70 12.37 -6.11
CA VAL A 148 10.30 12.55 -7.51
C VAL A 148 9.23 11.55 -7.93
N ILE A 149 9.32 10.32 -7.43
CA ILE A 149 8.36 9.24 -7.71
C ILE A 149 7.02 9.52 -7.01
N CYS A 150 7.03 10.30 -5.93
CA CYS A 150 5.83 10.65 -5.17
C CYS A 150 5.05 11.86 -5.70
N LYS A 151 5.53 12.51 -6.78
CA LYS A 151 4.89 13.71 -7.35
C LYS A 151 3.49 13.41 -7.91
N SER A 152 2.64 14.42 -8.06
CA SER A 152 1.44 14.27 -8.91
C SER A 152 1.86 13.93 -10.34
N GLU A 153 0.95 13.37 -11.14
CA GLU A 153 1.21 13.08 -12.55
C GLU A 153 1.66 14.33 -13.32
N LYS A 154 0.93 15.45 -13.15
CA LYS A 154 1.30 16.76 -13.72
C LYS A 154 2.74 17.15 -13.34
N ASN A 155 3.07 17.15 -12.05
CA ASN A 155 4.38 17.61 -11.59
C ASN A 155 5.51 16.63 -11.95
N PHE A 156 5.21 15.35 -12.09
CA PHE A 156 6.17 14.35 -12.58
C PHE A 156 6.47 14.61 -14.07
N ASN A 157 5.45 14.83 -14.89
CA ASN A 157 5.63 15.15 -16.31
C ASN A 157 6.40 16.46 -16.52
N GLU A 158 6.08 17.51 -15.76
CA GLU A 158 6.84 18.76 -15.77
C GLU A 158 8.32 18.56 -15.39
N PHE A 159 8.59 17.69 -14.41
CA PHE A 159 9.96 17.34 -14.04
C PHE A 159 10.70 16.65 -15.20
N LEU A 160 10.05 15.70 -15.88
CA LEU A 160 10.64 15.00 -17.03
C LEU A 160 10.94 15.94 -18.19
N LEU A 161 10.06 16.90 -18.47
CA LEU A 161 10.30 17.93 -19.50
C LEU A 161 11.52 18.78 -19.15
N LYS A 162 11.66 19.21 -17.89
CA LYS A 162 12.83 19.97 -17.43
C LYS A 162 14.12 19.16 -17.54
N LEU A 163 14.06 17.86 -17.23
CA LEU A 163 15.19 16.95 -17.36
C LEU A 163 15.66 16.81 -18.82
N THR A 164 14.74 16.84 -19.79
CA THR A 164 15.11 16.79 -21.21
C THR A 164 15.65 18.11 -21.74
N THR A 165 15.19 19.25 -21.21
CA THR A 165 15.62 20.57 -21.68
C THR A 165 16.96 21.00 -21.06
N ASN A 166 17.24 20.57 -19.81
CA ASN A 166 18.51 20.84 -19.13
C ASN A 166 19.34 19.56 -19.06
N SER A 167 20.33 19.41 -19.93
CA SER A 167 21.48 18.52 -19.68
C SER A 167 22.34 19.08 -18.54
N PHE A 168 21.82 19.12 -17.31
CA PHE A 168 22.51 19.62 -16.13
C PHE A 168 22.32 18.70 -14.92
N THR A 169 23.45 18.31 -14.33
CA THR A 169 23.57 17.59 -13.06
C THR A 169 22.84 18.32 -11.93
N PRO A 170 22.09 17.63 -11.06
CA PRO A 170 21.29 18.29 -10.03
C PRO A 170 22.18 18.90 -8.95
N SER A 171 22.12 20.23 -8.81
CA SER A 171 22.58 20.95 -7.62
C SER A 171 21.66 20.62 -6.45
N HIS A 172 22.25 20.12 -5.37
CA HIS A 172 21.59 19.91 -4.09
C HIS A 172 21.31 21.27 -3.43
N GLY A 173 20.03 21.59 -3.24
CA GLY A 173 19.61 22.68 -2.36
C GLY A 173 19.42 22.14 -0.95
N ASP A 174 19.98 22.88 0.01
CA ASP A 174 19.98 22.66 1.45
C ASP A 174 18.59 22.39 2.08
#